data_AF-G7VCT4-F1
#
_entry.id   AF-G7VCT4-F1
#
_cell.length_a   1.000
_cell.length_b   1.000
_cell.length_c   1.000
_cell.angle_alpha   90.00
_cell.angle_beta   90.00
_cell.angle_gamma   90.00
#
_symmetry.space_group_name_H-M   'P 1'
#
loop_
_entity.id
_entity.type
_entity.pdbx_description
1 polymer ?
#
loop_
_entity_poly.entity_id
_entity_poly.type
_entity_poly.pdbx_seq_one_letter_code
_entity_poly.pdbx_strand_id
1 'polypeptide(L)'
;MNTLTKLLIIVGSTAATVAVVLAALNALHNLHPELYAIAKSIAAGKNFHVNNPVMIEVYKVAYYYNNNGVVLTKTQADATPALYAVAFGNSCPPIDDLLGYLYTSRNNTAILGQCVYVLPIIEGNRVVHYVPTCKSGTEFKPEVITTRFIYRAVAYEVTLYIIKC
;
A
#
# COMPACT_ATOMS: atom_id res chain seq x y z
N MET A 1 3.64 42.52 -17.54
CA MET A 1 4.03 41.22 -16.97
C MET A 1 3.55 40.15 -17.94
N ASN A 2 4.46 39.63 -18.78
CA ASN A 2 4.10 38.79 -19.94
C ASN A 2 3.76 37.36 -19.51
N THR A 3 2.92 36.69 -20.29
CA THR A 3 2.46 35.31 -20.11
C THR A 3 3.60 34.30 -19.91
N LEU A 4 4.76 34.53 -20.52
CA LEU A 4 5.97 33.71 -20.37
C LEU A 4 6.49 33.66 -18.92
N THR A 5 6.45 34.81 -18.21
CA THR A 5 6.93 34.91 -16.82
C THR A 5 6.00 34.16 -15.86
N LYS A 6 4.69 34.18 -16.12
CA LYS A 6 3.72 33.39 -15.33
C LYS A 6 3.92 31.89 -15.53
N LEU A 7 4.20 31.46 -16.77
CA LEU A 7 4.48 30.05 -17.06
C LEU A 7 5.75 29.58 -16.35
N LEU A 8 6.82 30.37 -16.39
CA LEU A 8 8.09 30.08 -15.70
C LEU A 8 7.94 30.00 -14.17
N ILE A 9 7.11 30.86 -13.58
CA ILE A 9 6.83 30.81 -12.13
C ILE A 9 6.05 29.53 -11.76
N ILE A 10 5.08 29.14 -12.58
CA ILE A 10 4.28 27.91 -12.36
C ILE A 10 5.14 26.65 -12.57
N VAL A 11 6.00 26.64 -13.57
CA VAL A 11 6.93 25.52 -13.83
C VAL A 11 8.00 25.45 -12.74
N GLY A 12 8.55 26.59 -12.32
CA GLY A 12 9.52 26.66 -11.23
C GLY A 12 8.94 26.21 -9.89
N SER A 13 7.70 26.61 -9.57
CA SER A 13 7.03 26.18 -8.35
C SER A 13 6.71 24.69 -8.35
N THR A 14 6.22 24.14 -9.46
CA THR A 14 5.94 22.69 -9.57
C THR A 14 7.22 21.86 -9.50
N ALA A 15 8.32 22.28 -10.16
CA ALA A 15 9.61 21.60 -10.07
C ALA A 15 10.17 21.63 -8.63
N ALA A 16 10.04 22.77 -7.94
CA ALA A 16 10.44 22.89 -6.53
C ALA A 16 9.57 22.00 -5.62
N THR A 17 8.25 21.94 -5.83
CA THR A 17 7.37 21.04 -5.07
C THR A 17 7.74 19.58 -5.30
N VAL A 18 8.01 19.17 -6.54
CA VAL A 18 8.43 17.79 -6.85
C VAL A 18 9.78 17.48 -6.18
N ALA A 19 10.75 18.39 -6.23
CA ALA A 19 12.04 18.21 -5.57
C ALA A 19 11.91 18.09 -4.05
N VAL A 20 11.07 18.92 -3.42
CA VAL A 20 10.80 18.85 -1.96
C VAL A 20 10.10 17.55 -1.60
N VAL A 21 9.12 17.11 -2.38
CA VAL A 21 8.42 15.83 -2.17
C VAL A 21 9.39 14.66 -2.32
N LEU A 22 10.25 14.67 -3.33
CA LEU A 22 11.28 13.64 -3.51
C LEU A 22 12.29 13.64 -2.36
N ALA A 23 12.75 14.80 -1.91
CA ALA A 23 13.66 14.92 -0.77
C ALA A 23 13.01 14.42 0.53
N ALA A 24 11.74 14.75 0.78
CA ALA A 24 10.97 14.27 1.91
C ALA A 24 10.73 12.75 1.84
N LEU A 25 10.37 12.20 0.67
CA LEU A 25 10.27 10.77 0.43
C LEU A 25 11.60 10.06 0.67
N ASN A 26 12.71 10.63 0.19
CA ASN A 26 14.03 10.06 0.37
C ASN A 26 14.46 10.10 1.85
N ALA A 27 14.14 11.18 2.57
CA ALA A 27 14.36 11.27 4.00
C ALA A 27 13.51 10.24 4.79
N LEU A 28 12.24 10.03 4.39
CA LEU A 28 11.36 9.02 4.98
C LEU A 28 11.83 7.59 4.68
N HIS A 29 12.28 7.32 3.45
CA HIS A 29 12.92 6.05 3.10
C HIS A 29 14.17 5.79 3.95
N ASN A 30 14.97 6.83 4.21
CA ASN A 30 16.17 6.73 5.03
C ASN A 30 15.88 6.58 6.53
N LEU A 31 14.70 6.97 7.01
CA LEU A 31 14.32 6.78 8.41
C LEU A 31 14.03 5.31 8.74
N HIS A 32 13.45 4.56 7.79
CA HIS A 32 13.04 3.16 7.99
C HIS A 32 13.36 2.27 6.77
N PRO A 33 14.64 2.17 6.36
CA PRO A 33 15.02 1.49 5.12
C PRO A 33 14.71 -0.02 5.17
N GLU A 34 14.86 -0.64 6.34
CA GLU A 34 14.59 -2.06 6.55
C GLU A 34 13.09 -2.37 6.44
N LEU A 35 12.22 -1.57 7.08
CA LEU A 35 10.76 -1.74 6.99
C LEU A 35 10.25 -1.53 5.56
N TYR A 36 10.82 -0.55 4.86
CA TYR A 36 10.48 -0.30 3.46
C TYR A 36 10.90 -1.47 2.56
N ALA A 37 12.09 -2.02 2.79
CA ALA A 37 12.58 -3.18 2.06
C ALA A 37 11.71 -4.43 2.31
N ILE A 38 11.30 -4.68 3.56
CA ILE A 38 10.32 -5.73 3.89
C ILE A 38 9.05 -5.50 3.07
N ALA A 39 8.40 -4.34 3.24
CA ALA A 39 7.13 -4.03 2.61
C ALA A 39 7.19 -4.18 1.08
N LYS A 40 8.26 -3.70 0.44
CA LYS A 40 8.50 -3.87 -1.00
C LYS A 40 8.71 -5.32 -1.41
N SER A 41 9.47 -6.09 -0.62
CA SER A 41 9.70 -7.52 -0.88
C SER A 41 8.38 -8.29 -0.80
N ILE A 42 7.58 -8.04 0.24
CA ILE A 42 6.25 -8.63 0.42
C ILE A 42 5.31 -8.24 -0.72
N ALA A 43 5.27 -6.96 -1.08
CA ALA A 43 4.47 -6.48 -2.20
C ALA A 43 4.82 -7.18 -3.53
N ALA A 44 6.10 -7.54 -3.69
CA ALA A 44 6.64 -8.27 -4.82
C ALA A 44 6.60 -9.81 -4.69
N GLY A 45 6.05 -10.36 -3.58
CA GLY A 45 5.98 -11.80 -3.36
C GLY A 45 7.30 -12.49 -3.03
N LYS A 46 8.28 -11.74 -2.52
CA LYS A 46 9.63 -12.23 -2.27
C LYS A 46 9.89 -12.44 -0.79
N ASN A 47 10.72 -13.44 -0.49
CA ASN A 47 11.19 -13.68 0.87
C ASN A 47 12.04 -12.51 1.35
N PHE A 48 11.97 -12.22 2.64
CA PHE A 48 12.81 -11.20 3.27
C PHE A 48 13.20 -11.62 4.68
N HIS A 49 14.46 -11.40 5.04
CA HIS A 49 14.97 -11.67 6.38
C HIS A 49 15.47 -10.37 7.01
N VAL A 50 15.21 -10.21 8.30
CA VAL A 50 15.69 -9.13 9.14
C VAL A 50 16.29 -9.69 10.41
N ASN A 51 17.30 -8.99 10.94
CA ASN A 51 18.01 -9.45 12.13
C ASN A 51 17.17 -9.33 13.41
N ASN A 52 16.28 -8.34 13.44
CA ASN A 52 15.44 -8.03 14.59
C ASN A 52 13.96 -8.28 14.29
N PRO A 53 13.16 -8.79 15.25
CA PRO A 53 11.75 -8.99 15.04
C PRO A 53 11.02 -7.68 14.69
N VAL A 54 10.24 -7.71 13.62
CA VAL A 54 9.40 -6.60 13.18
C VAL A 54 7.94 -6.92 13.48
N MET A 55 7.24 -6.01 14.16
CA MET A 55 5.82 -6.14 14.45
C MET A 55 4.98 -5.91 13.19
N ILE A 56 3.84 -6.60 13.14
CA ILE A 56 2.89 -6.54 12.04
C ILE A 56 1.51 -6.17 12.57
N GLU A 57 0.93 -5.13 12.00
CA GLU A 57 -0.46 -4.72 12.23
C GLU A 57 -1.29 -4.92 10.96
N VAL A 58 -2.56 -5.29 11.14
CA VAL A 58 -3.47 -5.62 10.03
C VAL A 58 -4.72 -4.75 10.10
N TYR A 59 -5.05 -4.10 8.99
CA TYR A 59 -6.23 -3.27 8.87
C TYR A 59 -7.17 -3.86 7.81
N LYS A 60 -8.43 -4.11 8.21
CA LYS A 60 -9.48 -4.55 7.29
C LYS A 60 -9.94 -3.40 6.41
N VAL A 61 -9.83 -3.56 5.11
CA VAL A 61 -10.14 -2.53 4.11
C VAL A 61 -10.94 -3.14 2.95
N ALA A 62 -11.59 -2.29 2.17
CA ALA A 62 -12.31 -2.69 0.98
C ALA A 62 -12.17 -1.62 -0.10
N TYR A 63 -12.33 -2.01 -1.37
CA TYR A 63 -12.49 -1.04 -2.45
C TYR A 63 -13.98 -0.72 -2.63
N TYR A 64 -14.29 0.58 -2.62
CA TYR A 64 -15.63 1.09 -2.87
C TYR A 64 -15.67 1.77 -4.25
N TYR A 65 -16.70 1.42 -5.02
CA TYR A 65 -16.98 2.00 -6.33
C TYR A 65 -17.96 3.16 -6.15
N ASN A 66 -17.52 4.36 -6.49
CA ASN A 66 -18.37 5.55 -6.48
C ASN A 66 -18.31 6.27 -7.85
N ASN A 67 -19.06 7.36 -7.97
CA ASN A 67 -19.14 8.13 -9.22
C ASN A 67 -17.79 8.73 -9.67
N ASN A 68 -16.81 8.82 -8.76
CA ASN A 68 -15.49 9.38 -9.00
C ASN A 68 -14.42 8.31 -9.22
N GLY A 69 -14.81 7.03 -9.21
CA GLY A 69 -13.91 5.89 -9.43
C GLY A 69 -13.87 4.92 -8.25
N VAL A 70 -12.74 4.22 -8.15
CA VAL A 70 -12.52 3.14 -7.18
C VAL A 70 -11.55 3.62 -6.12
N VAL A 71 -11.95 3.55 -4.84
CA VAL A 71 -11.14 4.04 -3.73
C VAL A 71 -11.10 3.06 -2.57
N LEU A 72 -9.97 3.00 -1.89
CA LEU A 72 -9.80 2.21 -0.68
C LEU A 72 -10.58 2.86 0.47
N THR A 73 -11.33 2.07 1.23
CA THR A 73 -12.11 2.51 2.38
C THR A 73 -11.97 1.53 3.54
N LYS A 74 -12.35 1.95 4.75
CA LYS A 74 -12.54 1.01 5.86
C LYS A 74 -13.65 0.02 5.49
N THR A 75 -13.46 -1.23 5.89
CA THR A 75 -14.47 -2.26 5.69
C THR A 75 -15.78 -1.85 6.38
N GLN A 76 -16.89 -1.84 5.61
CA GLN A 76 -18.24 -1.86 6.18
C GLN A 76 -18.65 -3.32 6.44
N ALA A 77 -19.66 -3.55 7.29
CA ALA A 77 -20.04 -4.89 7.77
C ALA A 77 -20.29 -5.94 6.66
N ASP A 78 -20.53 -5.52 5.41
CA ASP A 78 -20.91 -6.38 4.28
C ASP A 78 -19.92 -6.38 3.10
N ALA A 79 -18.72 -5.79 3.24
CA ALA A 79 -17.78 -5.73 2.12
C ALA A 79 -17.17 -7.13 1.84
N THR A 80 -17.48 -7.68 0.67
CA THR A 80 -16.95 -8.97 0.20
C THR A 80 -16.26 -8.78 -1.15
N PRO A 81 -14.99 -9.21 -1.31
CA PRO A 81 -14.12 -9.81 -0.30
C PRO A 81 -13.54 -8.76 0.67
N ALA A 82 -13.37 -9.14 1.95
CA ALA A 82 -12.62 -8.34 2.91
C ALA A 82 -11.13 -8.37 2.54
N LEU A 83 -10.55 -7.20 2.28
CA LEU A 83 -9.14 -7.04 1.96
C LEU A 83 -8.36 -6.62 3.21
N TYR A 84 -7.05 -6.79 3.16
CA TYR A 84 -6.18 -6.50 4.28
C TYR A 84 -5.03 -5.61 3.81
N ALA A 85 -4.87 -4.50 4.50
CA ALA A 85 -3.67 -3.69 4.49
C ALA A 85 -2.78 -4.12 5.66
N VAL A 86 -1.49 -4.23 5.41
CA VAL A 86 -0.51 -4.76 6.38
C VAL A 86 0.50 -3.67 6.68
N ALA A 87 0.69 -3.33 7.94
CA ALA A 87 1.72 -2.41 8.38
C ALA A 87 2.86 -3.15 9.06
N PHE A 88 4.09 -2.72 8.77
CA PHE A 88 5.32 -3.17 9.40
C PHE A 88 5.87 -2.04 10.25
N GLY A 89 6.15 -2.33 11.52
CA GLY A 89 6.62 -1.35 12.49
C GLY A 89 5.86 -1.46 13.81
N ASN A 90 6.28 -0.67 14.80
CA ASN A 90 5.68 -0.67 16.13
C ASN A 90 4.72 0.51 16.27
N SER A 91 3.56 0.27 16.89
CA SER A 91 2.57 1.31 17.22
C SER A 91 2.15 2.11 15.98
N CYS A 92 1.69 1.38 14.96
CA CYS A 92 1.38 1.99 13.68
C CYS A 92 0.14 2.88 13.77
N PRO A 93 0.18 4.09 13.16
CA PRO A 93 -0.96 4.99 13.17
C PRO A 93 -2.18 4.38 12.44
N PRO A 94 -3.39 4.89 12.72
CA PRO A 94 -4.58 4.51 11.96
C PRO A 94 -4.41 4.73 10.46
N ILE A 95 -5.01 3.87 9.65
CA ILE A 95 -4.90 3.90 8.18
C ILE A 95 -5.70 5.04 7.51
N ASP A 96 -6.34 5.92 8.27
CA ASP A 96 -7.28 6.94 7.77
C ASP A 96 -6.70 7.80 6.64
N ASP A 97 -5.43 8.21 6.76
CA ASP A 97 -4.73 9.05 5.76
C ASP A 97 -4.40 8.30 4.46
N LEU A 98 -4.51 6.96 4.46
CA LEU A 98 -4.26 6.10 3.30
C LEU A 98 -5.56 5.70 2.58
N LEU A 99 -6.73 6.14 3.08
CA LEU A 99 -8.05 5.88 2.48
C LEU A 99 -8.42 6.94 1.44
N GLY A 100 -9.44 6.66 0.63
CA GLY A 100 -9.89 7.56 -0.43
C GLY A 100 -9.03 7.51 -1.70
N TYR A 101 -8.02 6.64 -1.74
CA TYR A 101 -7.08 6.50 -2.86
C TYR A 101 -7.20 5.13 -3.55
N LEU A 102 -6.80 5.10 -4.82
CA LEU A 102 -6.63 3.88 -5.60
C LEU A 102 -5.17 3.41 -5.52
N TYR A 103 -4.94 2.15 -5.16
CA TYR A 103 -3.62 1.54 -5.18
C TYR A 103 -3.48 0.50 -6.27
N THR A 104 -2.31 0.55 -6.91
CA THR A 104 -1.86 -0.27 -8.02
C THR A 104 -0.53 -0.90 -7.65
N SER A 105 -0.04 -1.83 -8.48
CA SER A 105 1.28 -2.44 -8.31
C SER A 105 2.44 -1.42 -8.20
N ARG A 106 2.24 -0.18 -8.67
CA ARG A 106 3.26 0.87 -8.66
C ARG A 106 3.33 1.68 -7.36
N ASN A 107 2.24 1.77 -6.60
CA ASN A 107 2.11 2.71 -5.48
C ASN A 107 1.51 2.10 -4.21
N ASN A 108 1.42 0.77 -4.09
CA ASN A 108 0.80 0.09 -2.95
C ASN A 108 1.65 0.02 -1.68
N THR A 109 2.77 0.74 -1.64
CA THR A 109 3.61 0.85 -0.45
C THR A 109 3.57 2.30 0.02
N ALA A 110 3.17 2.51 1.27
CA ALA A 110 3.06 3.85 1.85
C ALA A 110 3.82 3.91 3.18
N ILE A 111 4.30 5.11 3.52
CA ILE A 111 4.94 5.38 4.81
C ILE A 111 4.03 6.32 5.59
N LEU A 112 3.71 5.95 6.83
CA LEU A 112 2.96 6.79 7.75
C LEU A 112 3.56 6.68 9.14
N GLY A 113 4.07 7.80 9.66
CA GLY A 113 4.83 7.83 10.90
C GLY A 113 6.08 6.94 10.81
N GLN A 114 6.21 6.00 11.74
CA GLN A 114 7.33 5.04 11.80
C GLN A 114 7.00 3.69 11.17
N CYS A 115 5.88 3.58 10.45
CA CYS A 115 5.42 2.33 9.87
C CYS A 115 5.36 2.39 8.35
N VAL A 116 5.55 1.22 7.73
CA VAL A 116 5.41 1.03 6.29
C VAL A 116 4.25 0.09 6.01
N TYR A 117 3.34 0.53 5.16
CA TYR A 117 2.09 -0.14 4.83
C TYR A 117 2.20 -0.77 3.45
N VAL A 118 1.73 -2.00 3.33
CA VAL A 118 1.44 -2.67 2.07
C VAL A 118 -0.07 -2.73 1.92
N LEU A 119 -0.56 -2.05 0.89
CA LEU A 119 -1.97 -1.83 0.64
C LEU A 119 -2.45 -2.82 -0.43
N PRO A 120 -3.71 -3.28 -0.35
CA PRO A 120 -4.26 -4.14 -1.39
C PRO A 120 -4.39 -3.34 -2.69
N ILE A 121 -4.16 -4.01 -3.82
CA ILE A 121 -4.24 -3.37 -5.13
C ILE A 121 -5.48 -3.83 -5.87
N ILE A 122 -5.99 -2.95 -6.73
CA ILE A 122 -7.01 -3.28 -7.71
C ILE A 122 -6.60 -2.72 -9.08
N GLU A 123 -6.48 -3.62 -10.05
CA GLU A 123 -6.08 -3.32 -11.42
C GLU A 123 -6.99 -4.10 -12.37
N GLY A 124 -7.97 -3.41 -12.97
CA GLY A 124 -8.99 -4.05 -13.78
C GLY A 124 -9.82 -5.04 -12.96
N ASN A 125 -9.86 -6.30 -13.37
CA ASN A 125 -10.53 -7.37 -12.63
C ASN A 125 -9.60 -8.12 -11.67
N ARG A 126 -8.35 -7.67 -11.50
CA ARG A 126 -7.39 -8.28 -10.58
C ARG A 126 -7.38 -7.55 -9.24
N VAL A 127 -7.57 -8.28 -8.16
CA VAL A 127 -7.43 -7.81 -6.79
C VAL A 127 -6.28 -8.55 -6.14
N VAL A 128 -5.38 -7.84 -5.47
CA VAL A 128 -4.32 -8.47 -4.69
C VAL A 128 -4.37 -7.96 -3.26
N HIS A 129 -4.25 -8.86 -2.29
CA HIS A 129 -4.16 -8.51 -0.88
C HIS A 129 -3.18 -9.40 -0.13
N TYR A 130 -2.84 -8.98 1.09
CA TYR A 130 -1.74 -9.52 1.87
C TYR A 130 -2.26 -9.93 3.25
N VAL A 131 -2.05 -11.19 3.64
CA VAL A 131 -2.55 -11.72 4.91
C VAL A 131 -1.39 -12.32 5.70
N PRO A 132 -0.92 -11.64 6.74
CA PRO A 132 0.10 -12.20 7.62
C PRO A 132 -0.52 -13.25 8.55
N THR A 133 0.21 -14.33 8.77
CA THR A 133 -0.14 -15.39 9.74
C THR A 133 0.48 -15.16 11.11
N CYS A 134 1.32 -14.14 11.24
CA CYS A 134 2.06 -13.80 12.45
C CYS A 134 1.76 -12.34 12.87
N LYS A 135 2.02 -12.01 14.14
CA LYS A 135 1.97 -10.63 14.65
C LYS A 135 3.36 -9.97 14.73
N SER A 136 4.41 -10.75 14.57
CA SER A 136 5.81 -10.34 14.59
C SER A 136 6.66 -11.43 13.94
N GLY A 137 7.80 -11.09 13.33
CA GLY A 137 8.71 -12.07 12.76
C GLY A 137 10.05 -11.49 12.32
N THR A 138 11.01 -12.37 12.04
CA THR A 138 12.32 -12.05 11.46
C THR A 138 12.50 -12.62 10.05
N GLU A 139 11.71 -13.62 9.69
CA GLU A 139 11.67 -14.19 8.35
C GLU A 139 10.27 -13.99 7.80
N PHE A 140 10.16 -13.38 6.62
CA PHE A 140 8.89 -13.20 5.94
C PHE A 140 8.91 -13.96 4.63
N LYS A 141 7.99 -14.92 4.47
CA LYS A 141 7.91 -15.84 3.34
C LYS A 141 6.50 -15.77 2.74
N PRO A 142 6.27 -14.93 1.72
CA PRO A 142 4.99 -14.86 1.04
C PRO A 142 4.71 -16.13 0.23
N GLU A 143 3.54 -16.70 0.43
CA GLU A 143 2.99 -17.76 -0.42
C GLU A 143 1.81 -17.20 -1.22
N VAL A 144 1.81 -17.45 -2.53
CA VAL A 144 0.85 -16.85 -3.45
C VAL A 144 -0.24 -17.85 -3.80
N ILE A 145 -1.49 -17.45 -3.55
CA ILE A 145 -2.67 -18.21 -3.94
C ILE A 145 -3.51 -17.32 -4.85
N THR A 146 -3.79 -17.78 -6.06
CA THR A 146 -4.68 -17.07 -6.98
C THR A 146 -5.96 -17.85 -7.17
N THR A 147 -7.09 -17.19 -7.00
CA THR A 147 -8.42 -17.76 -7.22
C THR A 147 -9.26 -16.85 -8.10
N ARG A 148 -10.28 -17.42 -8.74
CA ARG A 148 -11.26 -16.65 -9.52
C ARG A 148 -12.59 -16.65 -8.79
N PHE A 149 -13.15 -15.47 -8.62
CA PHE A 149 -14.46 -15.28 -7.98
C PHE A 149 -15.38 -14.49 -8.90
N ILE A 150 -16.63 -14.93 -9.04
CA ILE A 150 -17.63 -14.22 -9.82
C ILE A 150 -18.44 -13.34 -8.86
N TYR A 151 -18.37 -12.03 -9.05
CA TYR A 151 -19.18 -11.06 -8.32
C TYR A 151 -19.98 -10.20 -9.30
N ARG A 152 -21.30 -10.16 -9.14
CA ARG A 152 -22.22 -9.40 -10.02
C ARG A 152 -21.95 -9.64 -11.52
N ALA A 153 -21.84 -10.91 -11.90
CA ALA A 153 -21.54 -11.34 -13.27
C ALA A 153 -20.17 -10.90 -13.84
N VAL A 154 -19.25 -10.42 -13.01
CA VAL A 154 -17.86 -10.10 -13.38
C VAL A 154 -16.92 -11.11 -12.72
N ALA A 155 -16.01 -11.69 -13.51
CA ALA A 155 -14.98 -12.59 -12.99
C ALA A 155 -13.77 -11.78 -12.50
N TYR A 156 -13.54 -11.82 -11.20
CA TYR A 156 -12.37 -11.24 -10.54
C TYR A 156 -11.30 -12.30 -10.32
N GLU A 157 -10.05 -11.93 -10.61
CA GLU A 157 -8.88 -12.70 -10.20
C GLU A 157 -8.37 -12.15 -8.87
N VAL A 158 -8.52 -12.93 -7.81
CA VAL A 158 -8.09 -12.56 -6.46
C VAL A 158 -6.79 -13.28 -6.17
N THR A 159 -5.71 -12.53 -5.98
CA THR A 159 -4.42 -13.05 -5.54
C THR A 159 -4.19 -12.71 -4.08
N LEU A 160 -3.98 -13.74 -3.28
CA LEU A 160 -3.66 -13.63 -1.87
C LEU A 160 -2.18 -13.94 -1.66
N TYR A 161 -1.48 -13.02 -1.01
CA TYR A 161 -0.14 -13.25 -0.47
C TYR A 161 -0.26 -13.60 1.02
N ILE A 162 -0.14 -14.88 1.35
CA ILE A 162 -0.07 -15.35 2.73
C ILE A 162 1.35 -15.13 3.23
N ILE A 163 1.55 -14.19 4.16
CA ILE A 163 2.88 -13.88 4.70
C ILE A 163 3.13 -14.78 5.90
N LYS A 164 4.01 -15.76 5.72
CA LYS A 164 4.49 -16.60 6.80
C LYS A 164 5.69 -15.95 7.47
N CYS A 165 5.70 -16.07 8.78
CA CYS A 165 6.73 -15.65 9.73
C CYS A 165 6.62 -16.60 10.93
#